data_AF-A0AB33Z586-F1
#
_entry.id   AF-A0AB33Z586-F1
#
_cell.length_a   1.000
_cell.length_b   1.000
_cell.length_c   1.000
_cell.angle_alpha   90.00
_cell.angle_beta   90.00
_cell.angle_gamma   90.00
#
_symmetry.space_group_name_H-M   'P 1'
#
loop_
_entity.id
_entity.type
_entity.pdbx_description
1 polymer ?
#
loop_
_entity_poly.entity_id
_entity_poly.type
_entity_poly.pdbx_seq_one_letter_code
_entity_poly.pdbx_strand_id
1 'polypeptide(L)'
;MIKQRFFEKEAKELEELENALNEKEALLDEFIEEHSNEEGLFYELKINESVLKKELKNATDLEDKEILKTALALLEAKNKALKMKNKAHEELELKAFHQYKNLKLNEIKDLIIQDKWLKSLKNALENKIQKRINAFISTLNEIISSYSNSLLELNKEVKESESKVLEHLKDLGVVV
;
A
#
# COMPACT_ATOMS: atom_id res chain seq x y z
N MET A 1 16.10 11.10 13.29
CA MET A 1 17.50 11.42 13.65
C MET A 1 17.80 11.02 15.08
N ILE A 2 17.36 11.76 16.11
CA ILE A 2 17.64 11.38 17.51
C ILE A 2 16.93 10.09 17.93
N LYS A 3 15.63 9.95 17.62
CA LYS A 3 14.88 8.70 17.83
C LYS A 3 15.60 7.50 17.18
N GLN A 4 16.00 7.65 15.91
CA GLN A 4 16.69 6.60 15.15
C GLN A 4 18.10 6.26 15.65
N ARG A 5 18.83 7.21 16.24
CA ARG A 5 20.24 7.03 16.63
C ARG A 5 20.42 6.62 18.10
N PHE A 6 19.55 7.08 18.99
CA PHE A 6 19.68 6.87 20.44
C PHE A 6 18.60 5.97 21.04
N PHE A 7 17.49 5.79 20.33
CA PHE A 7 16.33 5.03 20.81
C PHE A 7 15.91 4.01 19.74
N GLU A 8 16.87 3.31 19.13
CA GLU A 8 16.62 2.33 18.08
C GLU A 8 15.74 1.19 18.59
N LYS A 9 15.93 0.76 19.84
CA LYS A 9 15.13 -0.30 20.45
C LYS A 9 13.68 0.13 20.62
N GLU A 10 13.43 1.31 21.18
CA GLU A 10 12.08 1.84 21.33
C GLU A 10 11.43 2.17 19.97
N ALA A 11 12.22 2.53 18.96
CA ALA A 11 11.72 2.70 17.60
C ALA A 11 11.27 1.36 16.98
N LYS A 12 12.01 0.27 17.20
CA LYS A 12 11.60 -1.08 16.79
C LYS A 12 10.37 -1.56 17.55
N GLU A 13 10.29 -1.32 18.85
CA GLU A 13 9.09 -1.64 19.64
C GLU A 13 7.86 -0.88 19.12
N LEU A 14 8.03 0.39 18.69
CA LEU A 14 6.94 1.15 18.07
C LEU A 14 6.55 0.59 16.69
N GLU A 15 7.51 0.14 15.90
CA GLU A 15 7.27 -0.51 14.60
C GLU A 15 6.52 -1.85 14.78
N GLU A 16 6.88 -2.65 15.79
CA GLU A 16 6.16 -3.87 16.14
C GLU A 16 4.72 -3.58 16.58
N LEU A 17 4.50 -2.53 17.38
CA LEU A 17 3.16 -2.09 17.77
C LEU A 17 2.34 -1.56 16.57
N GLU A 18 3.00 -0.91 15.61
CA GLU A 18 2.36 -0.44 14.38
C GLU A 18 1.99 -1.60 13.45
N ASN A 19 2.85 -2.61 13.31
CA ASN A 19 2.53 -3.83 12.59
C ASN A 19 1.37 -4.59 13.26
N ALA A 20 1.40 -4.75 14.59
CA ALA A 20 0.32 -5.38 15.33
C ALA A 20 -0.99 -4.60 15.20
N LEU A 21 -0.96 -3.27 15.14
CA LEU A 21 -2.14 -2.47 14.85
C LEU A 21 -2.66 -2.76 13.44
N ASN A 22 -1.80 -2.70 12.43
CA ASN A 22 -2.16 -2.94 11.03
C ASN A 22 -2.78 -4.33 10.84
N GLU A 23 -2.25 -5.36 11.51
CA GLU A 23 -2.84 -6.71 11.52
C GLU A 23 -4.26 -6.72 12.11
N LYS A 24 -4.49 -6.00 13.21
CA LYS A 24 -5.83 -5.89 13.83
C LYS A 24 -6.79 -5.05 12.99
N GLU A 25 -6.29 -4.07 12.25
CA GLU A 25 -7.08 -3.31 11.28
C GLU A 25 -7.49 -4.20 10.11
N ALA A 26 -6.55 -4.92 9.50
CA ALA A 26 -6.83 -5.85 8.43
C ALA A 26 -7.84 -6.93 8.83
N LEU A 27 -7.67 -7.57 10.00
CA LEU A 27 -8.62 -8.55 10.50
C LEU A 27 -10.02 -7.98 10.75
N LEU A 28 -10.12 -6.72 11.17
CA LEU A 28 -11.41 -6.06 11.36
C LEU A 28 -12.05 -5.73 10.01
N ASP A 29 -11.27 -5.22 9.06
CA ASP A 29 -11.76 -4.84 7.74
C ASP A 29 -12.21 -6.08 6.95
N GLU A 30 -11.43 -7.17 6.96
CA GLU A 30 -11.81 -8.47 6.40
C GLU A 30 -13.13 -8.98 7.00
N PHE A 31 -13.25 -8.98 8.33
CA PHE A 31 -14.47 -9.41 9.02
C PHE A 31 -15.68 -8.53 8.67
N ILE A 32 -15.48 -7.22 8.51
CA ILE A 32 -16.56 -6.32 8.10
C ILE A 32 -16.97 -6.61 6.66
N GLU A 33 -16.02 -6.76 5.74
CA GLU A 33 -16.28 -7.02 4.33
C GLU A 33 -17.05 -8.34 4.12
N GLU A 34 -16.68 -9.40 4.83
CA GLU A 34 -17.38 -10.71 4.78
C GLU A 34 -18.86 -10.61 5.16
N HIS A 35 -19.20 -9.68 6.05
CA HIS A 35 -20.54 -9.47 6.58
C HIS A 35 -21.22 -8.19 6.03
N SER A 36 -20.69 -7.59 4.96
CA SER A 36 -21.21 -6.39 4.28
C SER A 36 -21.83 -6.68 2.90
N ASN A 37 -22.32 -7.90 2.65
CA ASN A 37 -23.10 -8.20 1.43
C ASN A 37 -24.52 -7.60 1.50
N GLU A 38 -25.33 -7.67 0.43
CA GLU A 38 -26.66 -7.02 0.36
C GLU A 38 -27.66 -7.51 1.43
N GLU A 39 -27.43 -8.70 2.01
CA GLU A 39 -28.19 -9.25 3.15
C GLU A 39 -27.39 -9.20 4.46
N GLY A 40 -26.23 -8.54 4.45
CA GLY A 40 -25.22 -8.59 5.47
C GLY A 40 -25.46 -7.55 6.55
N LEU A 41 -25.13 -7.94 7.78
CA LEU A 41 -25.33 -7.13 8.97
C LEU A 41 -24.60 -5.79 8.92
N PHE A 42 -23.57 -5.62 8.08
CA PHE A 42 -22.75 -4.41 8.01
C PHE A 42 -22.95 -3.57 6.75
N TYR A 43 -23.85 -3.95 5.82
CA TYR A 43 -24.03 -3.32 4.50
C TYR A 43 -24.14 -1.78 4.51
N GLU A 44 -24.96 -1.21 5.41
CA GLU A 44 -25.10 0.25 5.58
C GLU A 44 -24.69 0.74 6.98
N LEU A 45 -24.10 -0.15 7.79
CA LEU A 45 -23.83 0.14 9.19
C LEU A 45 -22.44 0.74 9.36
N LYS A 46 -22.40 1.99 9.84
CA LYS A 46 -21.13 2.64 10.19
C LYS A 46 -20.53 1.97 11.43
N ILE A 47 -19.48 1.18 11.22
CA ILE A 47 -18.83 0.44 12.29
C ILE A 47 -18.14 1.38 13.27
N ASN A 48 -18.72 1.45 14.47
CA ASN A 48 -18.14 2.12 15.62
C ASN A 48 -18.68 1.47 16.90
N GLU A 49 -17.97 1.69 18.00
CA GLU A 49 -18.26 1.03 19.27
C GLU A 49 -19.68 1.31 19.77
N SER A 50 -20.19 2.53 19.54
CA SER A 50 -21.53 2.94 19.98
C SER A 50 -22.65 2.31 19.15
N VAL A 51 -22.40 2.10 17.86
CA VAL A 51 -23.36 1.49 16.92
C VAL A 51 -23.39 -0.01 17.15
N LEU A 52 -22.25 -0.69 17.22
CA LEU A 52 -22.19 -2.13 17.51
C LEU A 52 -22.84 -2.47 18.85
N LYS A 53 -22.65 -1.65 19.89
CA LYS A 53 -23.30 -1.85 21.20
C LYS A 53 -24.81 -1.60 21.18
N LYS A 54 -25.32 -0.78 20.26
CA LYS A 54 -26.78 -0.57 20.07
C LYS A 54 -27.38 -1.73 19.30
N GLU A 55 -26.76 -2.12 18.18
CA GLU A 55 -27.22 -3.26 17.39
C GLU A 55 -27.18 -4.55 18.19
N LEU A 56 -26.17 -4.77 19.04
CA LEU A 56 -26.12 -5.95 19.90
C LEU A 56 -27.28 -6.04 20.90
N LYS A 57 -27.85 -4.89 21.30
CA LYS A 57 -29.03 -4.84 22.19
C LYS A 57 -30.34 -5.05 21.43
N ASN A 58 -30.39 -4.64 20.16
CA ASN A 58 -31.56 -4.74 19.31
C ASN A 58 -31.62 -6.08 18.56
N ALA A 59 -30.49 -6.76 18.42
CA ALA A 59 -30.41 -8.07 17.78
C ALA A 59 -31.29 -9.06 18.52
N THR A 60 -32.13 -9.76 17.77
CA THR A 60 -33.02 -10.79 18.32
C THR A 60 -32.42 -12.17 18.10
N ASP A 61 -31.81 -12.37 16.93
CA ASP A 61 -31.17 -13.60 16.52
C ASP A 61 -29.83 -13.87 17.26
N LEU A 62 -29.50 -15.16 17.41
CA LEU A 62 -28.28 -15.60 18.06
C LEU A 62 -27.05 -15.41 17.16
N GLU A 63 -27.20 -15.65 15.85
CA GLU A 63 -26.10 -15.56 14.87
C GLU A 63 -25.62 -14.11 14.72
N ASP A 64 -26.55 -13.16 14.53
CA ASP A 64 -26.25 -11.72 14.50
C ASP A 64 -25.57 -11.23 15.78
N LYS A 65 -25.96 -11.76 16.95
CA LYS A 65 -25.32 -11.41 18.23
C LYS A 65 -23.88 -11.88 18.31
N GLU A 66 -23.58 -13.06 17.77
CA GLU A 66 -22.21 -13.59 17.74
C GLU A 66 -21.33 -12.79 16.78
N ILE A 67 -21.86 -12.43 15.60
CA ILE A 67 -21.18 -11.57 14.62
C ILE A 67 -20.90 -10.19 15.23
N LEU A 68 -21.88 -9.55 15.87
CA LEU A 68 -21.72 -8.23 16.51
C LEU A 68 -20.75 -8.26 17.70
N LYS A 69 -20.77 -9.32 18.52
CA LYS A 69 -19.80 -9.48 19.61
C LYS A 69 -18.38 -9.64 19.08
N THR A 70 -18.21 -10.40 17.99
CA THR A 70 -16.91 -10.63 17.36
C THR A 70 -16.38 -9.33 16.76
N ALA A 71 -17.20 -8.58 16.01
CA ALA A 71 -16.84 -7.25 15.51
C ALA A 71 -16.48 -6.28 16.65
N LEU A 72 -17.24 -6.29 17.75
CA LEU A 72 -16.97 -5.43 18.90
C LEU A 72 -15.63 -5.80 19.56
N ALA A 73 -15.35 -7.09 19.74
CA ALA A 73 -14.09 -7.56 20.32
C ALA A 73 -12.88 -7.19 19.43
N LEU A 74 -13.01 -7.34 18.10
CA LEU A 74 -11.98 -6.93 17.14
C LEU A 74 -11.74 -5.41 17.18
N LEU A 75 -12.81 -4.62 17.23
CA LEU A 75 -12.73 -3.16 17.34
C LEU A 75 -12.09 -2.72 18.66
N GLU A 76 -12.44 -3.35 19.78
CA GLU A 76 -11.81 -3.09 21.09
C GLU A 76 -10.33 -3.48 21.10
N ALA A 77 -9.97 -4.59 20.46
CA ALA A 77 -8.57 -5.01 20.30
C ALA A 77 -7.76 -4.02 19.47
N LYS A 78 -8.30 -3.55 18.33
CA LYS A 78 -7.72 -2.48 17.51
C LYS A 78 -7.52 -1.19 18.32
N ASN A 79 -8.56 -0.75 19.04
CA ASN A 79 -8.49 0.46 19.85
C ASN A 79 -7.47 0.36 20.99
N LYS A 80 -7.32 -0.82 21.60
CA LYS A 80 -6.30 -1.09 22.61
C LYS A 80 -4.89 -1.03 22.01
N ALA A 81 -4.67 -1.65 20.85
CA ALA A 81 -3.40 -1.58 20.14
C ALA A 81 -3.04 -0.13 19.77
N LEU A 82 -4.01 0.64 19.27
CA LEU A 82 -3.83 2.06 18.96
C LEU A 82 -3.44 2.89 20.19
N LYS A 83 -4.10 2.66 21.34
CA LYS A 83 -3.73 3.32 22.61
C LYS A 83 -2.32 2.97 23.06
N MET A 84 -1.92 1.70 22.93
CA MET A 84 -0.57 1.25 23.28
C MET A 84 0.48 1.90 22.38
N LYS A 85 0.25 1.91 21.05
CA LYS A 85 1.11 2.59 20.08
C LYS A 85 1.25 4.08 20.41
N ASN A 86 0.14 4.78 20.63
CA ASN A 86 0.16 6.23 20.89
C ASN A 86 0.93 6.55 22.18
N LYS A 87 0.71 5.77 23.24
CA LYS A 87 1.46 5.93 24.49
C LYS A 87 2.95 5.71 24.30
N ALA A 88 3.34 4.62 23.62
CA ALA A 88 4.74 4.35 23.32
C ALA A 88 5.38 5.45 22.44
N HIS A 89 4.61 6.00 21.50
CA HIS A 89 5.03 7.11 20.66
C HIS A 89 5.29 8.38 21.50
N GLU A 90 4.35 8.75 22.36
CA GLU A 90 4.46 9.91 23.25
C GLU A 90 5.65 9.77 24.20
N GLU A 91 5.86 8.58 24.79
CA GLU A 91 7.01 8.31 25.65
C GLU A 91 8.34 8.45 24.88
N LEU A 92 8.39 7.95 23.64
CA LEU A 92 9.56 8.10 22.78
C LEU A 92 9.79 9.57 22.37
N GLU A 93 8.73 10.35 22.13
CA GLU A 93 8.82 11.79 21.88
C GLU A 93 9.44 12.52 23.08
N LEU A 94 8.96 12.22 24.28
CA LEU A 94 9.46 12.83 25.52
C LEU A 94 10.93 12.45 25.76
N LYS A 95 11.29 11.17 25.62
CA LYS A 95 12.69 10.72 25.70
C LYS A 95 13.58 11.43 24.69
N ALA A 96 13.13 11.54 23.44
CA ALA A 96 13.86 12.26 22.41
C ALA A 96 13.99 13.76 22.74
N PHE A 97 12.95 14.38 23.28
CA PHE A 97 12.96 15.77 23.72
C PHE A 97 14.00 16.01 24.83
N HIS A 98 14.03 15.13 25.84
CA HIS A 98 15.02 15.20 26.92
C HIS A 98 16.44 14.98 26.41
N GLN A 99 16.62 14.09 25.43
CA GLN A 99 17.94 13.81 24.86
C GLN A 99 18.57 15.05 24.21
N TYR A 100 17.79 15.99 23.68
CA TYR A 100 18.35 17.23 23.12
C TYR A 100 19.18 18.03 24.12
N LYS A 101 18.83 18.01 25.41
CA LYS A 101 19.58 18.72 26.45
C LYS A 101 20.94 18.08 26.77
N ASN A 102 21.09 16.79 26.45
CA ASN A 102 22.28 16.00 26.75
C ASN A 102 23.27 15.92 25.57
N LEU A 103 22.88 16.43 24.39
CA LEU A 103 23.72 16.36 23.20
C LEU A 103 24.91 17.31 23.27
N LYS A 104 26.09 16.79 22.94
CA LYS A 104 27.31 17.60 22.77
C LYS A 104 27.37 18.21 21.37
N LEU A 105 28.13 19.30 21.22
CA LEU A 105 28.27 20.02 19.94
C LEU A 105 28.72 19.10 18.78
N ASN A 106 29.63 18.17 19.02
CA ASN A 106 30.08 17.22 17.98
C ASN A 106 28.96 16.27 17.55
N GLU A 107 28.17 15.77 18.50
CA GLU A 107 27.03 14.90 18.21
C GLU A 107 25.94 15.65 17.44
N ILE A 108 25.72 16.93 17.76
CA ILE A 108 24.80 17.80 17.00
C ILE A 108 25.30 17.99 15.56
N LYS A 109 26.59 18.23 15.36
CA LYS A 109 27.18 18.36 14.02
C LYS A 109 26.99 17.08 13.21
N ASP A 110 27.27 15.93 13.79
CA ASP A 110 27.07 14.64 13.12
C ASP A 110 25.60 14.39 12.78
N LEU A 111 24.69 14.66 13.71
CA LEU A 111 23.24 14.54 13.48
C LEU A 111 22.77 15.40 12.31
N ILE A 112 23.30 16.62 12.16
CA ILE A 112 22.90 17.52 11.08
C ILE A 112 23.56 17.10 9.77
N ILE A 113 24.88 16.88 9.76
CA ILE A 113 25.62 16.65 8.51
C ILE A 113 25.34 15.24 7.97
N GLN A 114 25.51 14.22 8.81
CA GLN A 114 25.37 12.82 8.41
C GLN A 114 23.88 12.44 8.36
N ASP A 115 23.17 12.58 9.48
CA ASP A 115 21.84 11.98 9.63
C ASP A 115 20.73 12.81 8.95
N LYS A 116 20.93 14.13 8.77
CA LYS A 116 19.98 15.00 8.04
C LYS A 116 20.38 15.17 6.59
N TRP A 117 21.52 15.82 6.34
CA TRP A 117 21.85 16.37 5.03
C TRP A 117 22.35 15.30 4.07
N LEU A 118 23.33 14.48 4.47
CA LEU A 118 23.83 13.39 3.64
C LEU A 118 22.74 12.37 3.33
N LYS A 119 21.96 11.97 4.34
CA LYS A 119 20.81 11.07 4.14
C LYS A 119 19.77 11.67 3.19
N SER A 120 19.41 12.94 3.36
CA SER A 120 18.45 13.61 2.47
C SER A 120 18.97 13.73 1.04
N LEU A 121 20.25 14.05 0.85
CA LEU A 121 20.88 14.16 -0.45
C LEU A 121 20.92 12.80 -1.16
N LYS A 122 21.31 11.74 -0.44
CA LYS A 122 21.31 10.36 -0.95
C LYS A 122 19.91 9.95 -1.42
N ASN A 123 18.90 10.13 -0.58
CA ASN A 123 17.51 9.82 -0.93
C ASN A 123 17.03 10.63 -2.13
N ALA A 124 17.39 11.91 -2.23
CA ALA A 124 17.03 12.75 -3.36
C ALA A 124 17.69 12.28 -4.66
N LEU A 125 18.95 11.84 -4.60
CA LEU A 125 19.66 11.27 -5.73
C LEU A 125 19.03 9.94 -6.17
N GLU A 126 18.79 9.03 -5.23
CA GLU A 126 18.13 7.74 -5.49
C GLU A 126 16.75 7.95 -6.13
N ASN A 127 15.94 8.85 -5.59
CA ASN A 127 14.64 9.19 -6.18
C ASN A 127 14.76 9.76 -7.60
N LYS A 128 15.79 10.56 -7.89
CA LYS A 128 16.04 11.04 -9.26
C LYS A 128 16.41 9.91 -10.21
N ILE A 129 17.26 8.98 -9.76
CA ILE A 129 17.65 7.80 -10.54
C ILE A 129 16.42 6.95 -10.84
N GLN A 130 15.61 6.63 -9.82
CA GLN A 130 14.37 5.85 -9.99
C GLN A 130 13.38 6.52 -10.94
N LYS A 131 13.18 7.84 -10.83
CA LYS A 131 12.35 8.58 -11.80
C LYS A 131 12.87 8.48 -13.24
N ARG A 132 14.17 8.53 -13.44
CA ARG A 132 14.79 8.37 -14.78
C ARG A 132 14.61 6.94 -15.30
N ILE A 133 14.80 5.93 -14.47
CA ILE A 133 14.57 4.53 -14.83
C ILE A 133 13.11 4.32 -15.24
N ASN A 134 12.15 4.81 -14.44
CA ASN A 134 10.73 4.66 -14.75
C ASN A 134 10.35 5.38 -16.04
N ALA A 135 10.90 6.58 -16.28
CA ALA A 135 10.68 7.28 -17.55
C ALA A 135 11.22 6.49 -18.74
N PHE A 136 12.42 5.90 -18.61
CA PHE A 136 13.00 5.05 -19.64
C PHE A 136 12.17 3.79 -19.90
N ILE A 137 11.67 3.13 -18.85
CA ILE A 137 10.76 1.99 -18.97
C ILE A 137 9.47 2.38 -19.70
N SER A 138 8.89 3.54 -19.38
CA SER A 138 7.70 4.04 -20.08
C SER A 138 7.96 4.22 -21.57
N THR A 139 9.05 4.90 -21.93
CA THR A 139 9.43 5.08 -23.34
C THR A 139 9.70 3.75 -24.04
N LEU A 140 10.34 2.79 -23.38
CA LEU A 140 10.56 1.46 -23.94
C LEU A 140 9.22 0.75 -24.21
N ASN A 141 8.26 0.82 -23.27
CA ASN A 141 6.94 0.23 -23.44
C ASN A 141 6.15 0.89 -24.57
N GLU A 142 6.24 2.22 -24.72
CA GLU A 142 5.65 2.96 -25.84
C GLU A 142 6.23 2.48 -27.18
N ILE A 143 7.56 2.33 -27.27
CA ILE A 143 8.24 1.81 -28.45
C ILE A 143 7.76 0.39 -28.75
N ILE A 144 7.75 -0.51 -27.75
CA ILE A 144 7.28 -1.89 -27.92
C ILE A 144 5.85 -1.90 -28.46
N SER A 145 4.95 -1.12 -27.85
CA SER A 145 3.56 -1.02 -28.31
C SER A 145 3.46 -0.51 -29.74
N SER A 146 4.26 0.50 -30.12
CA SER A 146 4.27 1.02 -31.49
C SER A 146 4.73 -0.04 -32.49
N TYR A 147 5.82 -0.76 -32.21
CA TYR A 147 6.31 -1.82 -33.09
C TYR A 147 5.34 -2.99 -33.20
N SER A 148 4.70 -3.39 -32.09
CA SER A 148 3.65 -4.41 -32.10
C SER A 148 2.49 -4.00 -33.02
N ASN A 149 2.04 -2.75 -32.94
CA ASN A 149 0.96 -2.24 -33.80
C ASN A 149 1.39 -2.19 -35.28
N SER A 150 2.56 -1.62 -35.60
CA SER A 150 3.05 -1.54 -36.98
C SER A 150 3.28 -2.92 -37.61
N LEU A 151 3.74 -3.91 -36.84
CA LEU A 151 3.91 -5.28 -37.33
C LEU A 151 2.56 -5.95 -37.64
N LEU A 152 1.51 -5.66 -36.85
CA LEU A 152 0.16 -6.17 -37.14
C LEU A 152 -0.40 -5.55 -38.43
N GLU A 153 -0.20 -4.26 -38.66
CA GLU A 153 -0.60 -3.58 -39.90
C GLU A 153 0.13 -4.16 -41.11
N LEU A 154 1.46 -4.31 -41.03
CA LEU A 154 2.26 -4.87 -42.13
C LEU A 154 1.84 -6.30 -42.47
N ASN A 155 1.58 -7.14 -41.45
CA ASN A 155 1.08 -8.50 -41.67
C ASN A 155 -0.29 -8.52 -42.39
N LYS A 156 -1.15 -7.54 -42.14
CA LYS A 156 -2.43 -7.40 -42.81
C LYS A 156 -2.24 -7.02 -44.29
N GLU A 157 -1.37 -6.06 -44.57
CA GLU A 157 -1.05 -5.63 -45.95
C GLU A 157 -0.40 -6.74 -46.77
N VAL A 158 0.51 -7.50 -46.16
CA VAL A 158 1.13 -8.67 -46.79
C VAL A 158 0.07 -9.70 -47.15
N LYS A 159 -0.82 -10.09 -46.22
CA LYS A 159 -1.91 -11.04 -46.49
C LYS A 159 -2.86 -10.57 -47.58
N GLU A 160 -3.17 -9.28 -47.62
CA GLU A 160 -4.02 -8.71 -48.68
C GLU A 160 -3.33 -8.78 -50.05
N SER A 161 -2.03 -8.46 -50.09
CA SER A 161 -1.23 -8.53 -51.32
C SER A 161 -1.04 -9.96 -51.80
N GLU A 162 -0.76 -10.89 -50.88
CA GLU A 162 -0.70 -12.33 -51.15
C GLU A 162 -2.04 -12.83 -51.73
N SER A 163 -3.17 -12.40 -51.17
CA SER A 163 -4.50 -12.79 -51.67
C SER A 163 -4.73 -12.30 -53.10
N LYS A 164 -4.35 -11.05 -53.41
CA LYS A 164 -4.44 -10.49 -54.77
C LYS A 164 -3.54 -11.24 -55.75
N VAL A 165 -2.29 -11.55 -55.35
CA VAL A 165 -1.36 -12.33 -56.16
C VAL A 165 -1.93 -13.73 -56.43
N LEU A 166 -2.47 -14.40 -55.42
CA LEU A 166 -3.10 -15.72 -55.57
C LEU A 166 -4.29 -15.68 -56.52
N GLU A 167 -5.11 -14.63 -56.46
CA GLU A 167 -6.23 -14.41 -57.39
C GLU A 167 -5.73 -14.23 -58.82
N HIS A 168 -4.75 -13.35 -59.05
CA HIS A 168 -4.17 -13.14 -60.38
C HIS A 168 -3.46 -14.39 -60.93
N LEU A 169 -2.81 -15.19 -60.08
CA LEU A 169 -2.20 -16.46 -60.51
C LEU A 169 -3.26 -17.47 -60.96
N LYS A 170 -4.40 -17.53 -60.28
CA LYS A 170 -5.55 -18.36 -60.71
C LYS A 170 -6.11 -17.89 -62.05
N ASP A 171 -6.26 -16.58 -62.26
CA ASP A 171 -6.73 -16.01 -63.52
C ASP A 171 -5.78 -16.33 -64.70
N LEU A 172 -4.48 -16.40 -64.42
CA LEU A 172 -3.44 -16.78 -65.40
C LEU A 172 -3.37 -18.30 -65.65
N GLY A 173 -4.25 -19.10 -65.03
CA GLY A 173 -4.31 -20.55 -65.21
C GLY A 173 -3.21 -21.32 -64.47
N VAL A 174 -2.49 -20.67 -63.55
CA VAL A 174 -1.54 -21.33 -62.66
C VAL A 174 -2.33 -21.86 -61.46
N VAL A 175 -2.36 -23.19 -61.30
CA VAL A 175 -2.93 -23.81 -60.10
C VAL A 175 -1.94 -23.59 -58.95
N VAL A 176 -2.32 -22.73 -58.01
CA VAL A 176 -1.62 -22.52 -56.72
C VAL A 176 -2.37 -23.22 -55.61
#